data_AF-A0A8J1ZVV6-F1
#
_entry.id   AF-A0A8J1ZVV6-F1
#
_cell.length_a   1.000
_cell.length_b   1.000
_cell.length_c   1.000
_cell.angle_alpha   90.00
_cell.angle_beta   90.00
_cell.angle_gamma   90.00
#
_symmetry.space_group_name_H-M   'P 1'
#
loop_
_entity.id
_entity.type
_entity.pdbx_description
1 polymer ?
#
loop_
_entity_poly.entity_id
_entity_poly.type
_entity_poly.pdbx_seq_one_letter_code
_entity_poly.pdbx_strand_id
1 'polypeptide(L)'
;MALSVLQMISIAEAISMGVELGMESALLSNVMNKSSARCWADDVGNPCPGVLPDAPSSRDYKRGFKMSLMLKDLKLAIENAGTTVNADVELAKHGLQYYDEIAKNGFSSEKDFGLVYQYVYQK
;
A
#
# COMPACT_ATOMS: atom_id res chain seq x y z
N MET A 1 2.79 12.20 -0.38
CA MET A 1 3.61 11.06 -0.81
C MET A 1 3.87 10.10 0.35
N ALA A 2 4.59 10.46 1.41
CA ALA A 2 4.89 9.55 2.53
C ALA A 2 3.67 8.85 3.19
N LEU A 3 2.55 9.55 3.38
CA LEU A 3 1.36 8.96 4.03
C LEU A 3 0.52 8.05 3.11
N SER A 4 0.81 7.97 1.80
CA SER A 4 0.07 7.07 0.90
C SER A 4 0.32 5.60 1.20
N VAL A 5 1.34 5.29 2.00
CA VAL A 5 1.62 3.98 2.60
C VAL A 5 0.39 3.43 3.34
N LEU A 6 -0.32 4.30 4.09
CA LEU A 6 -1.50 3.91 4.86
C LEU A 6 -2.65 3.55 3.94
N GLN A 7 -2.91 4.39 2.93
CA GLN A 7 -3.93 4.12 1.91
C GLN A 7 -3.66 2.81 1.18
N MET A 8 -2.39 2.55 0.85
CA MET A 8 -2.00 1.31 0.17
C MET A 8 -2.25 0.07 1.02
N ILE A 9 -1.91 0.12 2.32
CA ILE A 9 -2.23 -0.98 3.26
C ILE A 9 -3.73 -1.19 3.31
N SER A 10 -4.51 -0.13 3.54
CA SER A 10 -5.97 -0.24 3.68
C SER A 10 -6.65 -0.79 2.43
N ILE A 11 -6.23 -0.35 1.24
CA ILE A 11 -6.78 -0.88 -0.03
C ILE A 11 -6.35 -2.33 -0.25
N ALA A 12 -5.10 -2.68 0.05
CA ALA A 12 -4.64 -4.06 -0.05
C ALA A 12 -5.44 -5.01 0.86
N GLU A 13 -5.68 -4.62 2.12
CA GLU A 13 -6.49 -5.38 3.07
C GLU A 13 -7.95 -5.49 2.62
N ALA A 14 -8.55 -4.38 2.19
CA ALA A 14 -9.94 -4.37 1.72
C ALA A 14 -10.16 -5.27 0.50
N ILE A 15 -9.28 -5.17 -0.51
CA ILE A 15 -9.40 -6.00 -1.72
C ILE A 15 -9.13 -7.46 -1.39
N SER A 16 -8.06 -7.75 -0.63
CA SER A 16 -7.72 -9.13 -0.24
C SER A 16 -8.88 -9.81 0.49
N MET A 17 -9.49 -9.10 1.45
CA MET A 17 -10.63 -9.62 2.20
C MET A 17 -11.85 -9.86 1.29
N GLY A 18 -12.15 -8.93 0.38
CA GLY A 18 -13.25 -9.11 -0.55
C GLY A 18 -13.05 -10.28 -1.51
N VAL A 19 -11.84 -10.48 -2.01
CA VAL A 19 -11.49 -11.62 -2.87
C VAL A 19 -11.62 -12.94 -2.12
N GLU A 20 -11.14 -13.04 -0.89
CA GLU A 20 -11.32 -14.23 -0.04
C GLU A 20 -12.80 -14.53 0.25
N LEU A 21 -13.66 -13.51 0.29
CA LEU A 21 -15.11 -13.65 0.40
C LEU A 21 -15.80 -14.01 -0.93
N GLY A 22 -15.04 -14.25 -2.00
CA GLY A 22 -15.56 -14.63 -3.32
C GLY A 22 -16.02 -13.46 -4.20
N MET A 23 -15.63 -12.23 -3.86
CA MET A 23 -15.92 -11.06 -4.69
C MET A 23 -14.90 -10.91 -5.82
N GLU A 24 -15.34 -10.39 -6.95
CA GLU A 24 -14.45 -10.05 -8.06
C GLU A 24 -13.71 -8.74 -7.77
N SER A 25 -12.38 -8.76 -7.88
CA SER A 25 -11.51 -7.64 -7.48
C SER A 25 -11.75 -6.34 -8.25
N ALA A 26 -11.97 -6.41 -9.56
CA ALA A 26 -12.20 -5.22 -10.38
C ALA A 26 -13.57 -4.59 -10.10
N LEU A 27 -14.59 -5.40 -9.86
CA LEU A 27 -15.90 -4.94 -9.42
C LEU A 27 -15.81 -4.27 -8.05
N LEU A 28 -15.10 -4.86 -7.10
CA LEU A 28 -14.89 -4.28 -5.78
C LEU A 28 -14.16 -2.94 -5.85
N SER A 29 -13.07 -2.85 -6.61
CA SER A 29 -12.37 -1.58 -6.85
C SER A 29 -13.23 -0.55 -7.59
N ASN A 30 -14.06 -0.96 -8.54
CA ASN A 30 -14.99 -0.05 -9.22
C ASN A 30 -16.03 0.55 -8.23
N VAL A 31 -16.49 -0.24 -7.27
CA VAL A 31 -17.40 0.25 -6.21
C VAL A 31 -16.67 1.20 -5.25
N MET A 32 -15.47 0.84 -4.79
CA MET A 32 -14.66 1.69 -3.91
C MET A 32 -14.32 3.03 -4.56
N ASN A 33 -13.92 3.04 -5.84
CA ASN A 33 -13.62 4.25 -6.60
C ASN A 33 -14.83 5.16 -6.86
N LYS A 34 -16.06 4.65 -6.70
CA LYS A 34 -17.31 5.44 -6.77
C LYS A 34 -17.86 5.84 -5.39
N SER A 35 -17.19 5.43 -4.33
CA SER A 35 -17.62 5.61 -2.94
C SER A 35 -16.66 6.52 -2.17
N SER A 36 -16.83 6.60 -0.85
CA SER A 36 -15.95 7.35 0.05
C SER A 36 -14.54 6.77 0.18
N ALA A 37 -14.34 5.51 -0.23
CA ALA A 37 -13.06 4.81 -0.16
C ALA A 37 -12.06 5.21 -1.26
N ARG A 38 -12.51 5.96 -2.29
CA ARG A 38 -11.67 6.34 -3.43
C ARG A 38 -10.40 7.04 -2.97
N CYS A 39 -9.26 6.52 -3.41
CA CYS A 39 -7.97 7.15 -3.22
C CYS A 39 -7.01 6.79 -4.37
N TRP A 40 -5.84 7.44 -4.40
CA TRP A 40 -4.83 7.16 -5.43
C TRP A 40 -4.41 5.69 -5.46
N ALA A 41 -4.33 5.04 -4.30
CA ALA A 41 -3.93 3.64 -4.19
C ALA A 41 -4.94 2.67 -4.84
N ASP A 42 -6.20 3.06 -5.04
CA ASP A 42 -7.22 2.24 -5.70
C ASP A 42 -7.42 2.64 -7.18
N ASP A 43 -7.47 3.94 -7.48
CA ASP A 43 -7.79 4.48 -8.81
C ASP A 43 -6.60 4.46 -9.78
N VAL A 44 -5.36 4.57 -9.26
CA VAL A 44 -4.14 4.69 -10.08
C VAL A 44 -3.14 3.59 -9.75
N GLY A 45 -2.88 3.37 -8.47
CA GLY A 45 -1.83 2.49 -7.97
C GLY A 45 -2.31 1.10 -7.52
N ASN A 46 -3.46 0.63 -8.02
CA ASN A 46 -4.16 -0.54 -7.46
C ASN A 46 -3.22 -1.72 -7.14
N PRO A 47 -3.16 -2.20 -5.89
CA PRO A 47 -2.18 -3.20 -5.50
C PRO A 47 -2.59 -4.63 -5.88
N CYS A 48 -3.84 -4.86 -6.29
CA CYS A 48 -4.33 -6.16 -6.73
C CYS A 48 -4.01 -6.41 -8.21
N PRO A 49 -3.29 -7.49 -8.57
CA PRO A 49 -3.01 -7.82 -9.96
C PRO A 49 -4.30 -7.99 -10.78
N GLY A 50 -4.29 -7.50 -12.03
CA GLY A 50 -5.42 -7.67 -12.95
C GLY A 50 -6.54 -6.63 -12.83
N VAL A 51 -6.54 -5.78 -11.79
CA VAL A 51 -7.53 -4.69 -11.66
C VAL A 51 -7.23 -3.54 -12.60
N LEU A 52 -5.98 -3.05 -12.61
CA LEU A 52 -5.52 -1.98 -13.50
C LEU A 52 -4.38 -2.49 -14.40
N PRO A 53 -4.50 -2.40 -15.74
CA PRO A 53 -3.50 -2.97 -16.66
C PRO A 53 -2.12 -2.31 -16.53
N ASP A 54 -2.09 -1.00 -16.24
CA ASP A 54 -0.85 -0.22 -16.19
C ASP A 54 -0.24 -0.10 -14.77
N ALA A 55 -0.91 -0.62 -13.75
CA ALA A 55 -0.42 -0.56 -12.37
C ALA A 55 0.81 -1.47 -12.16
N PRO A 56 1.68 -1.17 -11.17
CA PRO A 56 2.82 -2.02 -10.83
C PRO A 56 2.42 -3.47 -10.51
N SER A 57 1.27 -3.68 -9.86
CA SER A 57 0.72 -4.99 -9.52
C SER A 57 0.56 -5.93 -10.73
N SER A 58 0.18 -5.38 -11.89
CA SER A 58 0.05 -6.12 -13.16
C SER A 58 1.39 -6.48 -13.82
N ARG A 59 2.52 -6.05 -13.24
CA ARG A 59 3.88 -6.36 -13.73
C ARG A 59 4.76 -6.98 -12.64
N ASP A 60 4.17 -7.80 -11.76
CA ASP A 60 4.87 -8.43 -10.63
C ASP A 60 5.56 -7.41 -9.71
N TYR A 61 4.92 -6.24 -9.54
CA TYR A 61 5.41 -5.10 -8.76
C TYR A 61 6.78 -4.58 -9.24
N LYS A 62 7.16 -4.91 -10.48
CA LYS A 62 8.35 -4.37 -11.14
C LYS A 62 8.02 -3.02 -11.75
N ARG A 63 8.97 -2.10 -11.66
CA ARG A 63 8.87 -0.72 -12.19
C ARG A 63 7.69 0.02 -11.53
N GLY A 64 8.02 0.76 -10.49
CA GLY A 64 7.11 1.52 -9.64
C GLY A 64 7.93 2.30 -8.61
N PHE A 65 7.32 2.68 -7.49
CA PHE A 65 8.03 3.34 -6.40
C PHE A 65 8.49 2.31 -5.38
N LYS A 66 9.80 2.10 -5.30
CA LYS A 66 10.41 1.06 -4.47
C LYS A 66 9.99 1.19 -3.01
N MET A 67 9.64 0.06 -2.39
CA MET A 67 9.34 -0.02 -0.97
C MET A 67 10.47 0.58 -0.12
N SER A 68 11.74 0.29 -0.45
CA SER A 68 12.91 0.87 0.24
C SER A 68 12.94 2.41 0.24
N LEU A 69 12.59 3.03 -0.89
CA LEU A 69 12.53 4.49 -1.03
C LEU A 69 11.33 5.07 -0.29
N MET A 70 10.16 4.43 -0.38
CA MET A 70 8.97 4.86 0.34
C MET A 70 9.17 4.85 1.86
N LEU A 71 9.81 3.80 2.39
CA LEU A 71 10.09 3.71 3.83
C LEU A 71 11.13 4.72 4.28
N LYS A 72 12.11 5.05 3.43
CA LYS A 72 13.03 6.15 3.70
C LYS A 72 12.28 7.49 3.82
N ASP A 73 11.41 7.80 2.87
CA ASP A 73 10.63 9.04 2.88
C ASP A 73 9.66 9.10 4.07
N LEU A 74 9.05 7.97 4.43
CA LEU A 74 8.19 7.86 5.60
C LEU A 74 8.95 8.06 6.92
N LYS A 75 10.14 7.48 7.06
CA LYS A 75 11.02 7.69 8.24
C LYS A 75 11.35 9.18 8.41
N LEU A 76 11.76 9.84 7.32
CA LEU A 76 12.05 11.28 7.33
C LEU A 76 10.81 12.12 7.69
N ALA A 77 9.63 11.75 7.17
CA ALA A 77 8.39 12.44 7.50
C ALA A 77 8.00 12.29 8.98
N ILE A 78 8.15 11.09 9.55
CA ILE A 78 7.88 10.82 10.98
C ILE A 78 8.86 11.57 11.88
N GLU A 79 10.14 11.59 11.52
CA GLU A 79 11.16 12.33 12.27
C GLU A 79 10.82 13.83 12.32
N ASN A 80 10.56 14.45 11.16
CA ASN A 80 10.20 15.86 11.09
C ASN A 80 8.88 16.17 11.80
N ALA A 81 7.93 15.25 11.78
CA ALA A 81 6.67 15.40 12.53
C ALA A 81 6.94 15.60 14.03
N GLY A 82 7.84 14.80 14.61
CA GLY A 82 8.19 14.92 16.02
C GLY A 82 9.10 16.12 16.33
N THR A 83 10.15 16.34 15.53
CA THR A 83 11.21 17.31 15.85
C THR A 83 10.90 18.74 15.45
N THR A 84 10.17 18.94 14.34
CA THR A 84 9.98 20.27 13.75
C THR A 84 8.59 20.84 14.02
N VAL A 85 7.55 20.00 13.99
CA VAL A 85 6.14 20.45 14.09
C VAL A 85 5.41 19.95 15.33
N ASN A 86 6.03 19.10 16.16
CA ASN A 86 5.42 18.50 17.35
C ASN A 86 4.04 17.86 17.08
N ALA A 87 3.92 17.15 15.96
CA ALA A 87 2.72 16.45 15.55
C ALA A 87 2.86 14.95 15.83
N ASP A 88 1.86 14.35 16.48
CA ASP A 88 1.82 12.90 16.66
C ASP A 88 1.21 12.21 15.43
N VAL A 89 2.03 11.44 14.73
CA VAL A 89 1.68 10.71 13.51
C VAL A 89 1.64 9.21 13.78
N GLU A 90 0.81 8.79 14.73
CA GLU A 90 0.73 7.40 15.19
C GLU A 90 0.46 6.39 14.06
N LEU A 91 -0.47 6.68 13.17
CA LEU A 91 -0.77 5.79 12.03
C LEU A 91 0.44 5.64 11.10
N ALA A 92 1.21 6.71 10.88
CA ALA A 92 2.41 6.65 10.07
C ALA A 92 3.48 5.75 10.69
N LYS A 93 3.64 5.80 12.03
CA LYS A 93 4.56 4.92 12.77
C LYS A 93 4.15 3.46 12.63
N HIS A 94 2.85 3.15 12.74
CA HIS A 94 2.33 1.80 12.52
C HIS A 94 2.54 1.34 11.08
N GLY A 95 2.23 2.18 10.09
CA GLY A 95 2.48 1.87 8.69
C GLY A 95 3.96 1.56 8.43
N LEU A 96 4.87 2.33 9.03
CA LEU A 96 6.30 2.07 8.92
C LEU A 96 6.68 0.70 9.49
N GLN A 97 6.21 0.39 10.70
CA GLN A 97 6.47 -0.91 11.35
C GLN A 97 5.92 -2.07 10.51
N TYR A 98 4.72 -1.93 9.97
CA TYR A 98 4.07 -2.93 9.14
C TYR A 98 4.90 -3.26 7.89
N TYR A 99 5.44 -2.25 7.21
CA TYR A 99 6.30 -2.49 6.05
C TYR A 99 7.70 -3.01 6.43
N ASP A 100 8.24 -2.66 7.59
CA ASP A 100 9.45 -3.29 8.12
C ASP A 100 9.22 -4.79 8.37
N GLU A 101 8.02 -5.21 8.79
CA GLU A 101 7.65 -6.63 8.91
C GLU A 101 7.56 -7.32 7.54
N ILE A 102 6.98 -6.68 6.53
CA ILE A 102 6.93 -7.20 5.16
C ILE A 102 8.35 -7.55 4.68
N ALA A 103 9.30 -6.62 4.84
CA ALA A 103 10.68 -6.84 4.45
C ALA A 103 11.35 -8.00 5.24
N LYS A 104 11.05 -8.15 6.54
CA LYS A 104 11.54 -9.26 7.37
C LYS A 104 10.98 -10.63 6.94
N ASN A 105 9.79 -10.66 6.35
CA ASN A 105 9.17 -11.88 5.81
C ASN A 105 9.68 -12.27 4.41
N GLY A 106 10.79 -11.68 3.96
CA GLY A 106 11.48 -12.08 2.71
C GLY A 106 10.95 -11.39 1.45
N PHE A 107 10.01 -10.46 1.57
CA PHE A 107 9.50 -9.68 0.46
C PHE A 107 10.51 -8.61 0.04
N SER A 108 10.74 -8.48 -1.27
CA SER A 108 11.80 -7.61 -1.82
C SER A 108 11.48 -6.13 -1.64
N SER A 109 12.40 -5.41 -0.96
CA SER A 109 12.34 -3.94 -0.82
C SER A 109 12.55 -3.17 -2.12
N GLU A 110 12.99 -3.85 -3.19
CA GLU A 110 13.24 -3.24 -4.50
C GLU A 110 12.02 -3.26 -5.42
N LYS A 111 10.94 -3.95 -5.01
CA LYS A 111 9.65 -3.92 -5.69
C LYS A 111 8.80 -2.74 -5.23
N ASP A 112 7.76 -2.44 -6.00
CA ASP A 112 6.79 -1.40 -5.68
C ASP A 112 6.12 -1.62 -4.32
N PHE A 113 5.88 -0.55 -3.57
CA PHE A 113 5.26 -0.63 -2.25
C PHE A 113 3.84 -1.23 -2.24
N GLY A 114 3.12 -1.24 -3.37
CA GLY A 114 1.87 -1.98 -3.54
C GLY A 114 1.99 -3.49 -3.33
N LEU A 115 3.22 -4.03 -3.29
CA LEU A 115 3.51 -5.43 -2.98
C LEU A 115 2.99 -5.87 -1.58
N VAL A 116 2.63 -4.93 -0.71
CA VAL A 116 1.90 -5.22 0.52
C VAL A 116 0.68 -6.12 0.29
N TYR A 117 0.01 -6.03 -0.86
CA TYR A 117 -1.09 -6.94 -1.20
C TYR A 117 -0.68 -8.41 -1.24
N GLN A 118 0.50 -8.74 -1.78
CA GLN A 118 0.99 -10.12 -1.76
C GLN A 118 1.23 -10.59 -0.33
N TYR A 119 1.78 -9.74 0.54
CA TYR A 119 1.98 -10.09 1.94
C TYR A 119 0.66 -10.33 2.68
N VAL A 120 -0.36 -9.52 2.42
CA VAL A 120 -1.69 -9.67 3.03
C VAL A 120 -2.38 -10.94 2.51
N TYR A 121 -2.33 -11.18 1.20
CA TYR A 121 -3.04 -12.29 0.56
C TYR A 121 -2.37 -13.66 0.78
N GLN A 122 -1.04 -13.70 0.95
CA GLN A 122 -0.28 -14.96 1.13
C GLN A 122 -0.11 -15.37 2.60
N LYS A 123 -0.74 -14.64 3.54
CA LYS A 123 -0.74 -15.00 4.97
C LYS A 123 -1.59 -16.22 5.27
#